data_AF-A0A453CWJ5-F1
#
_entry.id   AF-A0A453CWJ5-F1
#
_cell.length_a   1.000
_cell.length_b   1.000
_cell.length_c   1.000
_cell.angle_alpha   90.00
_cell.angle_beta   90.00
_cell.angle_gamma   90.00
#
_symmetry.space_group_name_H-M   'P 1'
#
loop_
_entity.id
_entity.type
_entity.pdbx_description
1 polymer ?
#
loop_
_entity_poly.entity_id
_entity_poly.type
_entity_poly.pdbx_seq_one_letter_code
_entity_poly.pdbx_strand_id
1 'polypeptide(L)'
;DHGMILAMHLNKKPKHGGSVVGRQKLWRDRIDAHNRLMRNYFAENTTYPESYFWRHFRMSIELFKRIAEKLASHDRFFQQRRNAAGELGHSTFQKVTAALLMLAYGIPADLVDDHLAMGENQAIMCVKRFAVGIVQVFGPEYLRAPNAEDTARLLEMNKARGFLDMLGSIDCMNWSWKNCPKAWHGRF
;
A
#
# COMPACT_ATOMS: atom_id res chain seq x y z
N ASP A 1 20.53 -6.14 -7.89
CA ASP A 1 21.17 -5.68 -6.65
C ASP A 1 20.26 -4.65 -5.95
N HIS A 2 19.33 -5.14 -5.12
CA HIS A 2 18.29 -4.31 -4.47
C HIS A 2 18.84 -3.38 -3.38
N GLY A 3 20.01 -3.70 -2.82
CA GLY A 3 20.66 -2.90 -1.77
C GLY A 3 21.11 -1.52 -2.26
N MET A 4 21.58 -1.42 -3.51
CA MET A 4 22.04 -0.16 -4.09
C MET A 4 20.91 0.85 -4.32
N ILE A 5 19.74 0.40 -4.82
CA ILE A 5 18.59 1.28 -5.08
C ILE A 5 18.00 1.83 -3.77
N LEU A 6 17.94 0.99 -2.73
CA LEU A 6 17.53 1.39 -1.37
C LEU A 6 18.49 2.43 -0.78
N ALA A 7 19.80 2.21 -0.89
CA ALA A 7 20.82 3.14 -0.40
C ALA A 7 20.78 4.51 -1.13
N MET A 8 20.48 4.52 -2.42
CA MET A 8 20.37 5.74 -3.23
C MET A 8 19.21 6.66 -2.82
N HIS A 9 18.11 6.10 -2.29
CA HIS A 9 16.97 6.91 -1.81
C HIS A 9 17.13 7.36 -0.36
N LEU A 10 17.85 6.60 0.47
CA LEU A 10 18.07 6.92 1.89
C LEU A 10 19.03 8.11 2.11
N ASN A 11 20.03 8.27 1.23
CA ASN A 11 21.14 9.21 1.44
C ASN A 11 21.03 10.54 0.67
N LYS A 12 19.92 10.82 -0.02
CA LYS A 12 19.73 12.15 -0.61
C LYS A 12 19.35 13.14 0.49
N LYS A 13 20.30 14.00 0.88
CA LYS A 13 20.00 15.20 1.66
C LYS A 13 18.92 16.01 0.92
N PRO A 14 17.80 16.36 1.58
CA PRO A 14 16.81 17.22 0.95
C PRO A 14 17.48 18.54 0.55
N LYS A 15 17.46 18.87 -0.76
CA LYS A 15 17.69 20.24 -1.20
C LYS A 15 16.50 21.05 -0.69
N HIS A 16 16.65 21.65 0.48
CA HIS A 16 15.64 22.55 1.03
C HIS A 16 15.60 23.82 0.16
N GLY A 17 14.77 23.80 -0.88
CA GLY A 17 14.29 25.03 -1.49
C GLY A 17 13.32 25.66 -0.50
N GLY A 18 13.67 26.83 0.02
CA GLY A 18 12.75 27.62 0.85
C GLY A 18 11.46 27.97 0.12
N SER A 19 10.56 28.65 0.80
CA SER A 19 9.37 29.20 0.14
C SER A 19 9.83 30.18 -0.96
N VAL A 20 9.49 29.89 -2.21
CA VAL A 20 9.73 30.79 -3.34
C VAL A 20 8.64 31.87 -3.30
N VAL A 21 9.04 33.14 -3.34
CA VAL A 21 8.10 34.26 -3.43
C VAL A 21 7.19 34.05 -4.63
N GLY A 22 5.88 34.18 -4.44
CA GLY A 22 4.85 33.93 -5.47
C GLY A 22 4.24 32.52 -5.47
N ARG A 23 4.73 31.58 -4.65
CA ARG A 23 4.09 30.26 -4.52
C ARG A 23 2.76 30.37 -3.78
N GLN A 24 1.66 30.19 -4.51
CA GLN A 24 0.32 30.13 -3.92
C GLN A 24 0.12 28.80 -3.15
N LYS A 25 -0.39 28.91 -1.92
CA LYS A 25 -0.81 27.75 -1.12
C LYS A 25 -2.28 27.47 -1.41
N LEU A 26 -2.55 26.35 -2.06
CA LEU A 26 -3.93 25.86 -2.22
C LEU A 26 -4.36 25.15 -0.93
N TRP A 27 -5.48 25.61 -0.37
CA TRP A 27 -6.16 25.00 0.76
C TRP A 27 -6.96 23.80 0.29
N ARG A 28 -6.26 22.68 0.14
CA ARG A 28 -6.87 21.38 -0.16
C ARG A 28 -7.52 20.85 1.11
N ASP A 29 -8.83 20.57 1.06
CA ASP A 29 -9.67 20.07 2.17
C ASP A 29 -9.30 18.64 2.61
N ARG A 30 -8.05 18.48 3.04
CA ARG A 30 -7.41 17.20 3.35
C ARG A 30 -8.06 16.45 4.50
N ILE A 31 -8.67 17.18 5.44
CA ILE A 31 -9.43 16.59 6.55
C ILE A 31 -10.74 16.00 6.04
N ASP A 32 -11.44 16.70 5.16
CA ASP A 32 -12.66 16.16 4.55
C ASP A 32 -12.35 14.99 3.63
N ALA A 33 -11.25 15.03 2.87
CA ALA A 33 -10.79 13.88 2.10
C ALA A 33 -10.48 12.68 2.99
N HIS A 34 -9.88 12.90 4.17
CA HIS A 34 -9.68 11.82 5.15
C HIS A 34 -11.02 11.26 5.64
N ASN A 35 -11.95 12.12 6.04
CA ASN A 35 -13.26 11.71 6.53
C ASN A 35 -14.04 10.92 5.48
N ARG A 36 -13.98 11.33 4.20
CA ARG A 36 -14.54 10.58 3.07
C ARG A 36 -13.90 9.21 2.92
N LEU A 37 -12.56 9.12 2.95
CA LEU A 37 -11.85 7.84 2.88
C LEU A 37 -12.26 6.88 4.01
N MET A 38 -12.34 7.39 5.24
CA MET A 38 -12.73 6.58 6.40
C MET A 38 -14.18 6.10 6.27
N ARG A 39 -15.11 6.98 5.91
CA ARG A 39 -16.52 6.63 5.70
C ARG A 39 -16.69 5.58 4.60
N ASN A 40 -15.89 5.69 3.53
CA ASN A 40 -16.02 4.80 2.39
C ASN A 40 -15.61 3.35 2.70
N TYR A 41 -14.56 3.14 3.52
CA TYR A 41 -13.92 1.83 3.63
C TYR A 41 -13.56 1.35 5.04
N PHE A 42 -13.47 2.23 6.04
CA PHE A 42 -12.85 1.90 7.32
C PHE A 42 -13.73 2.16 8.56
N ALA A 43 -14.86 2.86 8.40
CA ALA A 43 -15.86 3.06 9.45
C ALA A 43 -16.64 1.76 9.74
N GLU A 44 -17.38 1.72 10.85
CA GLU A 44 -18.26 0.57 11.18
C GLU A 44 -19.36 0.39 10.12
N ASN A 45 -20.01 1.50 9.74
CA ASN A 45 -20.99 1.54 8.66
C ASN A 45 -20.36 2.14 7.41
N THR A 46 -19.66 1.31 6.64
CA THR A 46 -18.98 1.74 5.40
C THR A 46 -19.96 2.04 4.28
N THR A 47 -19.64 3.03 3.44
CA THR A 47 -20.41 3.31 2.21
C THR A 47 -20.28 2.18 1.18
N TYR A 48 -19.09 1.57 1.09
CA TYR A 48 -18.84 0.48 0.18
C TYR A 48 -18.59 -0.82 0.94
N PRO A 49 -19.20 -1.94 0.51
CA PRO A 49 -18.94 -3.23 1.13
C PRO A 49 -17.50 -3.69 0.86
N GLU A 50 -17.01 -4.64 1.65
CA GLU A 50 -15.63 -5.13 1.59
C GLU A 50 -15.22 -5.64 0.18
N SER A 51 -16.14 -6.17 -0.61
CA SER A 51 -15.88 -6.60 -1.99
C SER A 51 -15.39 -5.45 -2.88
N TYR A 52 -15.88 -4.23 -2.66
CA TYR A 52 -15.41 -3.03 -3.38
C TYR A 52 -14.02 -2.59 -2.91
N PHE A 53 -13.72 -2.77 -1.63
CA PHE A 53 -12.37 -2.54 -1.10
C PHE A 53 -11.38 -3.48 -1.78
N TRP A 54 -11.69 -4.78 -1.81
CA TRP A 54 -10.87 -5.79 -2.49
C TRP A 54 -10.67 -5.47 -3.98
N ARG A 55 -11.71 -5.00 -4.67
CA ARG A 55 -11.61 -4.59 -6.08
C ARG A 55 -10.67 -3.40 -6.28
N HIS A 56 -10.64 -2.45 -5.35
CA HIS A 56 -9.81 -1.24 -5.42
C HIS A 56 -8.37 -1.48 -4.97
N PHE A 57 -8.17 -2.12 -3.82
CA PHE A 57 -6.86 -2.26 -3.19
C PHE A 57 -6.20 -3.60 -3.45
N ARG A 58 -6.93 -4.58 -4.01
CA ARG A 58 -6.46 -5.95 -4.28
C ARG A 58 -5.94 -6.66 -3.03
N MET A 59 -6.49 -6.31 -1.86
CA MET A 59 -6.15 -6.89 -0.56
C MET A 59 -7.33 -6.75 0.41
N SER A 60 -7.29 -7.48 1.53
CA SER A 60 -8.25 -7.32 2.62
C SER A 60 -8.03 -6.02 3.39
N ILE A 61 -9.09 -5.54 4.06
CA ILE A 61 -9.01 -4.35 4.93
C ILE A 61 -8.00 -4.58 6.07
N GLU A 62 -7.94 -5.80 6.61
CA GLU A 62 -7.02 -6.16 7.68
C GLU A 62 -5.56 -6.07 7.23
N LEU A 63 -5.22 -6.58 6.04
CA LEU A 63 -3.87 -6.48 5.51
C LEU A 63 -3.48 -5.01 5.26
N PHE A 64 -4.40 -4.20 4.74
CA PHE A 64 -4.18 -2.77 4.59
C PHE A 64 -3.87 -2.10 5.93
N LYS A 65 -4.67 -2.39 6.98
CA LYS A 65 -4.46 -1.83 8.33
C LYS A 65 -3.10 -2.25 8.88
N ARG A 66 -2.73 -3.53 8.77
CA ARG A 66 -1.41 -4.04 9.17
C ARG A 66 -0.26 -3.30 8.45
N ILE A 67 -0.39 -3.09 7.14
CA ILE A 67 0.60 -2.34 6.36
C ILE A 67 0.69 -0.89 6.86
N ALA A 68 -0.44 -0.21 7.02
CA ALA A 68 -0.49 1.17 7.45
C ALA A 68 0.13 1.37 8.85
N GLU A 69 -0.21 0.50 9.80
CA GLU A 69 0.32 0.53 11.16
C GLU A 69 1.83 0.29 11.19
N LYS A 70 2.31 -0.74 10.49
CA LYS A 70 3.75 -1.05 10.43
C LYS A 70 4.56 0.05 9.73
N LEU A 71 4.02 0.66 8.68
CA LEU A 71 4.67 1.80 8.02
C LEU A 71 4.68 3.04 8.90
N ALA A 72 3.61 3.31 9.65
CA ALA A 72 3.57 4.43 10.59
C ALA A 72 4.52 4.28 11.78
N SER A 73 4.74 3.04 12.26
CA SER A 73 5.72 2.78 13.31
C SER A 73 7.16 2.82 12.79
N HIS A 74 7.40 2.35 11.56
CA HIS A 74 8.73 2.34 10.93
C HIS A 74 9.18 3.71 10.44
N ASP A 75 8.27 4.49 9.86
CA ASP A 75 8.60 5.74 9.20
C ASP A 75 7.68 6.89 9.63
N ARG A 76 8.31 7.89 10.28
CA ARG A 76 7.68 9.13 10.76
C ARG A 76 6.90 9.90 9.68
N PHE A 77 7.23 9.74 8.40
CA PHE A 77 6.46 10.34 7.32
C PHE A 77 5.05 9.82 7.23
N PHE A 78 4.80 8.55 7.52
CA PHE A 78 3.45 7.98 7.46
C PHE A 78 2.58 8.48 8.61
N GLN A 79 3.17 8.80 9.76
CA GLN A 79 2.45 9.37 10.91
C GLN A 79 1.73 10.68 10.55
N GLN A 80 0.49 10.85 11.00
CA GLN A 80 -0.22 12.12 10.90
C GLN A 80 0.34 13.10 11.91
N ARG A 81 0.77 14.27 11.46
CA ARG A 81 1.44 15.27 12.30
C ARG A 81 1.00 16.67 11.93
N ARG A 82 1.07 17.59 12.89
CA ARG A 82 0.93 19.02 12.61
C ARG A 82 2.21 19.58 12.01
N ASN A 83 2.08 20.47 11.03
CA ASN A 83 3.21 21.22 10.48
C ASN A 83 3.61 22.36 11.43
N ALA A 84 4.66 23.12 11.06
CA ALA A 84 5.15 24.24 11.88
C ALA A 84 4.11 25.37 12.07
N ALA A 85 3.12 25.48 11.18
CA ALA A 85 1.99 26.39 11.30
C ALA A 85 0.82 25.81 12.12
N GLY A 86 1.00 24.63 12.73
CA GLY A 86 -0.01 23.95 13.54
C GLY A 86 -1.06 23.21 12.73
N GLU A 87 -0.98 23.13 11.41
CA GLU A 87 -2.01 22.49 10.57
C GLU A 87 -1.81 20.98 10.50
N LEU A 88 -2.89 20.23 10.62
CA LEU A 88 -2.84 18.76 10.58
C LEU A 88 -2.57 18.27 9.14
N GLY A 89 -1.52 17.46 8.98
CA GLY A 89 -1.16 16.86 7.70
C GLY A 89 -2.05 15.67 7.31
N HIS A 90 -1.76 15.07 6.15
CA HIS A 90 -2.43 13.86 5.67
C HIS A 90 -2.26 12.70 6.65
N SER A 91 -3.30 11.91 6.82
CA SER A 91 -3.28 10.72 7.68
C SER A 91 -2.45 9.59 7.07
N THR A 92 -2.09 8.60 7.89
CA THR A 92 -1.44 7.37 7.44
C THR A 92 -2.23 6.70 6.31
N PHE A 93 -3.55 6.60 6.50
CA PHE A 93 -4.46 5.96 5.55
C PHE A 93 -4.48 6.69 4.20
N GLN A 94 -4.46 8.03 4.20
CA GLN A 94 -4.35 8.80 2.96
C GLN A 94 -3.02 8.55 2.23
N LYS A 95 -1.90 8.53 2.97
CA LYS A 95 -0.57 8.32 2.38
C LYS A 95 -0.40 6.92 1.78
N VAL A 96 -0.86 5.90 2.50
CA VAL A 96 -0.84 4.51 2.02
C VAL A 96 -1.80 4.34 0.83
N THR A 97 -2.99 4.92 0.89
CA THR A 97 -3.96 4.91 -0.22
C THR A 97 -3.38 5.56 -1.47
N ALA A 98 -2.73 6.73 -1.33
CA ALA A 98 -2.07 7.40 -2.45
C ALA A 98 -1.03 6.50 -3.12
N ALA A 99 -0.16 5.87 -2.30
CA ALA A 99 0.85 4.97 -2.82
C ALA A 99 0.26 3.76 -3.55
N LEU A 100 -0.74 3.10 -2.95
CA LEU A 100 -1.38 1.93 -3.53
C LEU A 100 -2.16 2.26 -4.81
N LEU A 101 -2.89 3.38 -4.85
CA LEU A 101 -3.61 3.79 -6.06
C LEU A 101 -2.66 4.07 -7.22
N MET A 102 -1.56 4.79 -6.96
CA MET A 102 -0.55 5.06 -7.99
C MET A 102 0.13 3.77 -8.47
N LEU A 103 0.45 2.83 -7.57
CA LEU A 103 1.11 1.58 -7.93
C LEU A 103 0.18 0.58 -8.64
N ALA A 104 -1.07 0.47 -8.20
CA ALA A 104 -2.01 -0.52 -8.72
C ALA A 104 -2.62 -0.10 -10.06
N TYR A 105 -2.88 1.21 -10.24
CA TYR A 105 -3.59 1.73 -11.41
C TYR A 105 -2.74 2.60 -12.32
N GLY A 106 -1.49 2.87 -11.96
CA GLY A 106 -0.64 3.78 -12.73
C GLY A 106 -1.18 5.22 -12.76
N ILE A 107 -1.95 5.60 -11.74
CA ILE A 107 -2.59 6.93 -11.68
C ILE A 107 -1.51 8.01 -11.64
N PRO A 108 -1.60 9.04 -12.51
CA PRO A 108 -0.75 10.22 -12.44
C PRO A 108 -0.79 10.89 -11.06
N ALA A 109 0.35 11.41 -10.60
CA ALA A 109 0.48 11.95 -9.25
C ALA A 109 -0.40 13.18 -8.98
N ASP A 110 -0.74 13.94 -10.01
CA ASP A 110 -1.65 15.09 -9.98
C ASP A 110 -3.12 14.67 -9.78
N LEU A 111 -3.56 13.54 -10.35
CA LEU A 111 -4.92 13.02 -10.20
C LEU A 111 -5.23 12.47 -8.79
N VAL A 112 -4.19 12.26 -7.97
CA VAL A 112 -4.34 11.91 -6.56
C VAL A 112 -4.98 13.05 -5.75
N ASP A 113 -4.84 14.30 -6.22
CA ASP A 113 -5.38 15.48 -5.54
C ASP A 113 -6.92 15.42 -5.46
N ASP A 114 -7.58 14.99 -6.53
CA ASP A 114 -9.04 14.91 -6.61
C ASP A 114 -9.64 13.97 -5.56
N HIS A 115 -8.94 12.88 -5.24
CA HIS A 115 -9.43 11.84 -4.36
C HIS A 115 -9.01 12.06 -2.90
N LEU A 116 -7.76 12.49 -2.70
CA LEU A 116 -7.13 12.53 -1.38
C LEU A 116 -6.72 13.94 -0.94
N ALA A 117 -7.03 14.97 -1.72
CA ALA A 117 -6.64 16.36 -1.47
C ALA A 117 -5.12 16.47 -1.20
N MET A 118 -4.34 15.74 -2.01
CA MET A 118 -2.90 15.56 -1.89
C MET A 118 -2.19 16.09 -3.12
N GLY A 119 -1.31 17.07 -2.92
CA GLY A 119 -0.50 17.61 -4.02
C GLY A 119 0.51 16.60 -4.57
N GLU A 120 0.80 16.71 -5.86
CA GLU A 120 1.66 15.81 -6.65
C GLU A 120 2.96 15.40 -5.95
N ASN A 121 3.73 16.37 -5.45
CA ASN A 121 4.99 16.10 -4.74
C ASN A 121 4.80 15.21 -3.50
N GLN A 122 3.70 15.37 -2.76
CA GLN A 122 3.38 14.52 -1.61
C GLN A 122 2.99 13.11 -2.07
N ALA A 123 2.23 12.98 -3.16
CA ALA A 123 1.82 11.70 -3.71
C ALA A 123 3.04 10.87 -4.19
N ILE A 124 3.97 11.50 -4.92
CA ILE A 124 5.25 10.88 -5.33
C ILE A 124 6.07 10.44 -4.12
N MET A 125 6.14 11.26 -3.07
CA MET A 125 6.83 10.91 -1.84
C MET A 125 6.17 9.73 -1.11
N CYS A 126 4.84 9.63 -1.14
CA CYS A 126 4.12 8.48 -0.60
C CYS A 126 4.58 7.20 -1.30
N VAL A 127 4.60 7.16 -2.64
CA VAL A 127 5.04 5.98 -3.41
C VAL A 127 6.48 5.59 -3.07
N LYS A 128 7.41 6.56 -3.08
CA LYS A 128 8.84 6.29 -2.82
C LYS A 128 9.06 5.71 -1.44
N ARG A 129 8.49 6.34 -0.40
CA ARG A 129 8.66 5.89 0.99
C ARG A 129 7.88 4.62 1.28
N PHE A 130 6.74 4.41 0.61
CA PHE A 130 5.98 3.18 0.69
C PHE A 130 6.80 2.01 0.16
N ALA A 131 7.34 2.09 -1.05
CA ALA A 131 8.13 1.00 -1.64
C ALA A 131 9.33 0.61 -0.77
N VAL A 132 10.09 1.61 -0.29
CA VAL A 132 11.22 1.39 0.62
C VAL A 132 10.76 0.78 1.95
N GLY A 133 9.71 1.34 2.55
CA GLY A 133 9.16 0.88 3.82
C GLY A 133 8.63 -0.56 3.74
N ILE A 134 7.92 -0.92 2.67
CA ILE A 134 7.42 -2.29 2.47
C ILE A 134 8.58 -3.28 2.45
N VAL A 135 9.63 -3.02 1.66
CA VAL A 135 10.78 -3.91 1.59
C VAL A 135 11.50 -4.02 2.93
N GLN A 136 11.65 -2.92 3.67
CA GLN A 136 12.33 -2.93 4.97
C GLN A 136 11.52 -3.64 6.06
N VAL A 137 10.21 -3.42 6.09
CA VAL A 137 9.31 -3.95 7.12
C VAL A 137 8.97 -5.43 6.86
N PHE A 138 8.67 -5.76 5.61
CA PHE A 138 8.11 -7.06 5.24
C PHE A 138 9.10 -7.93 4.47
N GLY A 139 10.19 -7.37 3.92
CA GLY A 139 11.18 -8.12 3.16
C GLY A 139 11.79 -9.32 3.90
N PRO A 140 12.19 -9.20 5.18
CA PRO A 140 12.73 -10.34 5.92
C PRO A 140 11.75 -11.52 6.06
N GLU A 141 10.45 -11.23 6.14
CA GLU A 141 9.40 -12.24 6.30
C GLU A 141 8.99 -12.84 4.95
N TYR A 142 8.82 -12.00 3.91
CA TYR A 142 8.15 -12.36 2.66
C TYR A 142 9.05 -12.42 1.42
N LEU A 143 10.24 -11.83 1.44
CA LEU A 143 11.20 -11.86 0.32
C LEU A 143 12.35 -12.85 0.56
N ARG A 144 12.30 -13.62 1.65
CA ARG A 144 13.25 -14.70 1.92
C ARG A 144 12.90 -15.96 1.12
N ALA A 145 13.88 -16.85 0.95
CA ALA A 145 13.61 -18.20 0.45
C ALA A 145 12.68 -18.95 1.43
N PRO A 146 11.74 -19.76 0.93
CA PRO A 146 10.91 -20.63 1.78
C PRO A 146 11.80 -21.56 2.60
N ASN A 147 11.47 -21.72 3.89
CA ASN A 147 12.10 -22.71 4.75
C ASN A 147 11.27 -24.00 4.78
N ALA A 148 11.74 -25.01 5.52
CA ALA A 148 11.03 -26.29 5.64
C ALA A 148 9.62 -26.13 6.24
N GLU A 149 9.43 -25.18 7.17
CA GLU A 149 8.14 -24.91 7.80
C GLU A 149 7.15 -24.27 6.82
N ASP A 150 7.59 -23.31 5.99
CA ASP A 150 6.75 -22.73 4.94
C ASP A 150 6.32 -23.79 3.94
N THR A 151 7.27 -24.65 3.56
CA THR A 151 7.06 -25.75 2.62
C THR A 151 6.02 -26.73 3.18
N ALA A 152 6.17 -27.13 4.44
CA ALA A 152 5.21 -28.01 5.12
C ALA A 152 3.81 -27.36 5.23
N ARG A 153 3.75 -26.08 5.63
CA ARG A 153 2.50 -25.33 5.72
C ARG A 153 1.79 -25.22 4.38
N LEU A 154 2.52 -24.90 3.31
CA LEU A 154 1.98 -24.80 1.95
C LEU A 154 1.46 -26.17 1.46
N LEU A 155 2.21 -27.25 1.72
CA LEU A 155 1.78 -28.61 1.39
C LEU A 155 0.51 -29.01 2.14
N GLU A 156 0.41 -28.70 3.42
CA GLU A 156 -0.79 -28.97 4.22
C GLU A 156 -2.01 -28.20 3.70
N MET A 157 -1.84 -26.90 3.43
CA MET A 157 -2.88 -26.06 2.84
C MET A 157 -3.35 -26.61 1.48
N ASN A 158 -2.41 -27.01 0.61
CA ASN A 158 -2.73 -27.54 -0.71
C ASN A 158 -3.35 -28.93 -0.63
N LYS A 159 -2.90 -29.79 0.29
CA LYS A 159 -3.52 -31.09 0.55
C LYS A 159 -4.97 -30.93 1.03
N ALA A 160 -5.26 -29.97 1.91
CA ALA A 160 -6.62 -29.66 2.34
C ALA A 160 -7.51 -29.15 1.19
N ARG A 161 -6.92 -28.53 0.18
CA ARG A 161 -7.58 -28.11 -1.07
C ARG A 161 -7.70 -29.25 -2.10
N GLY A 162 -7.15 -30.44 -1.84
CA GLY A 162 -7.18 -31.61 -2.73
C GLY A 162 -5.94 -31.78 -3.62
N PHE A 163 -4.90 -30.98 -3.45
CA PHE A 163 -3.66 -31.01 -4.21
C PHE A 163 -2.53 -31.63 -3.38
N LEU A 164 -2.34 -32.94 -3.50
CA LEU A 164 -1.23 -33.64 -2.85
C LEU A 164 0.12 -33.22 -3.48
N ASP A 165 1.12 -33.03 -2.63
CA ASP A 165 2.52 -32.74 -3.00
C ASP A 165 2.73 -31.49 -3.87
N MET A 166 1.75 -30.57 -3.90
CA MET A 166 1.83 -29.32 -4.65
C MET A 166 2.37 -28.18 -3.77
N LEU A 167 3.50 -27.59 -4.17
CA LEU A 167 4.08 -26.40 -3.54
C LEU A 167 3.75 -25.09 -4.25
N GLY A 168 3.27 -25.17 -5.49
CA GLY A 168 2.94 -24.00 -6.31
C GLY A 168 1.59 -23.37 -5.99
N SER A 169 1.45 -22.10 -6.35
CA SER A 169 0.16 -21.41 -6.44
C SER A 169 -0.60 -21.89 -7.67
N ILE A 170 -1.92 -22.03 -7.55
CA ILE A 170 -2.84 -22.34 -8.66
C ILE A 170 -3.00 -21.12 -9.60
N ASP A 171 -2.48 -19.95 -9.23
CA ASP A 171 -2.61 -18.74 -10.02
C ASP A 171 -1.66 -18.72 -11.21
N CYS A 172 -1.97 -19.53 -12.22
CA CYS A 172 -1.51 -19.34 -13.57
C CYS A 172 -2.53 -18.45 -14.28
N MET A 173 -2.46 -17.12 -14.11
CA MET A 173 -3.27 -16.18 -14.91
C MET A 173 -3.11 -16.36 -16.43
N ASN A 174 -2.18 -17.21 -16.89
CA ASN A 174 -1.89 -17.44 -18.30
C ASN A 174 -1.98 -18.92 -18.77
N TRP A 175 -2.41 -19.87 -17.92
CA TRP A 175 -2.53 -21.28 -18.34
C TRP A 175 -3.97 -21.78 -18.20
N SER A 176 -4.61 -22.05 -19.34
CA SER A 176 -5.95 -22.63 -19.40
C SER A 176 -5.92 -24.12 -19.02
N TRP A 177 -5.82 -24.39 -17.72
CA TRP A 177 -6.11 -25.73 -17.21
C TRP A 177 -7.61 -25.96 -17.38
N LYS A 178 -7.98 -26.88 -18.27
CA LYS A 178 -9.37 -27.32 -18.54
C LYS A 178 -10.12 -27.75 -17.26
N ASN A 179 -9.37 -28.04 -16.18
CA ASN A 179 -9.88 -28.53 -14.88
C ASN A 179 -9.58 -27.59 -13.70
N CYS A 180 -9.11 -26.34 -13.90
CA CYS A 180 -8.91 -25.41 -12.78
C CYS A 180 -10.27 -25.04 -12.16
N PRO A 181 -10.53 -25.35 -10.87
CA PRO A 181 -11.80 -25.00 -10.27
C PRO A 181 -11.86 -23.49 -10.05
N LYS A 182 -12.81 -22.83 -10.74
CA LYS A 182 -12.97 -21.37 -10.75
C LYS A 182 -13.09 -20.75 -9.35
N ALA A 183 -13.56 -21.51 -8.36
CA ALA A 183 -13.74 -21.08 -6.98
C ALA A 183 -12.44 -20.71 -6.24
N TRP A 184 -11.28 -21.12 -6.76
CA TRP A 184 -9.98 -20.95 -6.08
C TRP A 184 -9.03 -19.97 -6.79
N HIS A 185 -9.50 -19.24 -7.81
CA HIS A 185 -8.70 -18.19 -8.44
C HIS A 185 -8.33 -17.08 -7.45
N GLY A 186 -7.05 -16.69 -7.44
CA GLY A 186 -6.54 -15.56 -6.66
C GLY A 186 -6.41 -15.78 -5.15
N ARG A 187 -6.51 -17.03 -4.66
CA ARG A 187 -6.24 -17.35 -3.25
C ARG A 187 -4.78 -17.75 -3.04
N PHE A 188 -4.15 -17.14 -2.04
CA PHE A 188 -2.87 -17.56 -1.47
C PHE A 188 -3.14 -18.69 -0.45
#